data_AF-A0A0G3HET2-F1
#
_entry.id   AF-A0A0G3HET2-F1
#
_cell.length_a   1.000
_cell.length_b   1.000
_cell.length_c   1.000
_cell.angle_alpha   90.00
_cell.angle_beta   90.00
_cell.angle_gamma   90.00
#
_symmetry.space_group_name_H-M   'P 1'
#
loop_
_entity.id
_entity.type
_entity.pdbx_description
1 polymer ?
#
loop_
_entity_poly.entity_id
_entity_poly.type
_entity_poly.pdbx_seq_one_letter_code
_entity_poly.pdbx_strand_id
1 'polypeptide(L)'
;MSSNKQRGEESLKNLERELKSRERKRKRGPIGVIAASAAAVVLIGGGIVYFTNQDGEDAIQADGQDTTSSSAPEIPDATPLAMKRDEALPPTVTCQYGETGELSAAGLPPTENISTEGTVTVTLNTNQGAIPMELDRSVAPCTVNSFEHLAFKGYFDDTLCHRITTEGIFVLQCGDPTGTGSGGPGFQFANEYPTDEASPEELAQPVIYPRGSIAMANAGADTNGSQFFLNYDDSPLAPNYTYFGQISEEGLATLDGIVAKGAQNLGPQGGQPAEQVVIESATVS
;
A
#
# COMPACT_ATOMS: atom_id res chain seq x y z
N MET A 1 -47.39 17.06 18.47
CA MET A 1 -46.04 17.45 18.00
C MET A 1 -45.05 17.06 19.09
N SER A 2 -44.32 15.96 18.92
CA SER A 2 -43.32 15.51 19.90
C SER A 2 -42.11 16.44 19.89
N SER A 3 -41.66 16.85 21.08
CA SER A 3 -40.50 17.75 21.25
C SER A 3 -39.23 17.12 20.66
N ASN A 4 -38.31 17.92 20.11
CA ASN A 4 -37.00 17.46 19.60
C ASN A 4 -36.23 16.60 20.62
N LYS A 5 -36.46 16.83 21.92
CA LYS A 5 -35.90 16.02 23.00
C LYS A 5 -36.45 14.59 23.04
N GLN A 6 -37.75 14.40 22.78
CA GLN A 6 -38.37 13.07 22.76
C GLN A 6 -37.86 12.22 21.58
N ARG A 7 -37.60 12.85 20.43
CA ARG A 7 -37.01 12.17 19.25
C ARG A 7 -35.58 11.70 19.52
N GLY A 8 -34.81 12.45 20.30
CA GLY A 8 -33.45 12.07 20.72
C GLY A 8 -33.42 10.91 21.72
N GLU A 9 -34.36 10.89 22.68
CA GLU A 9 -34.45 9.78 23.63
C GLU A 9 -34.93 8.48 22.98
N GLU A 10 -35.78 8.59 21.96
CA GLU A 10 -36.27 7.44 21.20
C GLU A 10 -35.20 6.86 20.26
N SER A 11 -34.38 7.71 19.63
CA SER A 11 -33.25 7.25 18.81
C SER A 11 -32.18 6.56 19.65
N LEU A 12 -31.88 7.06 20.85
CA LEU A 12 -30.94 6.41 21.79
C LEU A 12 -31.44 5.04 22.24
N LYS A 13 -32.73 4.91 22.58
CA LYS A 13 -33.32 3.61 22.95
C LYS A 13 -33.28 2.60 21.79
N ASN A 14 -33.46 3.07 20.56
CA ASN A 14 -33.34 2.22 19.38
C ASN A 14 -31.89 1.78 19.13
N LEU A 15 -30.92 2.69 19.31
CA LEU A 15 -29.49 2.39 19.19
C LEU A 15 -29.03 1.36 20.24
N GLU A 16 -29.46 1.50 21.50
CA GLU A 16 -29.15 0.53 22.55
C GLU A 16 -29.74 -0.86 22.26
N ARG A 17 -30.96 -0.92 21.70
CA ARG A 17 -31.58 -2.19 21.29
C ARG A 17 -30.81 -2.84 20.15
N GLU A 18 -30.36 -2.06 19.17
CA GLU A 18 -29.54 -2.58 18.08
C GLU A 18 -28.21 -3.13 18.59
N LEU A 19 -27.49 -2.40 19.45
CA LEU A 19 -26.22 -2.85 20.02
C LEU A 19 -26.38 -4.15 20.83
N LYS A 20 -27.41 -4.25 21.68
CA LYS A 20 -27.71 -5.49 22.42
C LYS A 20 -28.07 -6.65 21.49
N SER A 21 -28.72 -6.39 20.36
CA SER A 21 -29.04 -7.42 19.36
C SER A 21 -27.78 -7.92 18.63
N ARG A 22 -26.83 -7.01 18.32
CA ARG A 22 -25.54 -7.35 17.69
C ARG A 22 -24.63 -8.13 18.64
N GLU A 23 -24.59 -7.77 19.92
CA GLU A 23 -23.82 -8.52 20.92
C GLU A 23 -24.36 -9.96 21.11
N ARG A 24 -25.69 -10.13 21.09
CA ARG A 24 -26.31 -11.47 21.12
C ARG A 24 -26.03 -12.28 19.86
N LYS A 25 -25.99 -11.65 18.68
CA LYS A 25 -25.57 -12.31 17.44
C LYS A 25 -24.11 -12.73 17.49
N ARG A 26 -23.21 -11.91 18.06
CA ARG A 26 -21.79 -12.25 18.24
C ARG A 26 -21.58 -13.41 19.23
N LYS A 27 -22.40 -13.49 20.28
CA LYS A 27 -22.40 -14.61 21.26
C LYS A 27 -23.13 -15.88 20.78
N ARG A 28 -23.87 -15.83 19.65
CA ARG A 28 -24.62 -16.96 19.05
C ARG A 28 -24.18 -17.30 17.63
N GLY A 29 -23.05 -16.75 17.15
CA GLY A 29 -22.41 -17.20 15.92
C GLY A 29 -21.81 -18.60 16.13
N PRO A 30 -21.82 -19.47 15.11
CA PRO A 30 -21.27 -20.81 15.24
C PRO A 30 -19.76 -20.73 15.52
N ILE A 31 -19.38 -21.12 16.74
CA ILE A 31 -18.00 -21.50 17.08
C ILE A 31 -17.75 -22.80 16.33
N GLY A 32 -17.11 -22.71 15.18
CA GLY A 32 -16.87 -23.88 14.34
C GLY A 32 -16.15 -23.56 13.06
N VAL A 33 -14.93 -23.04 13.15
CA VAL A 33 -13.72 -23.44 12.39
C VAL A 33 -12.48 -22.88 13.13
N ILE A 34 -12.11 -23.47 14.26
CA ILE A 34 -10.75 -23.40 14.81
C ILE A 34 -10.42 -24.81 15.28
N ALA A 35 -10.09 -25.70 14.34
CA ALA A 35 -9.53 -27.03 14.59
C ALA A 35 -9.13 -27.70 13.26
N ALA A 36 -8.19 -27.12 12.50
CA ALA A 36 -7.58 -27.81 11.36
C ALA A 36 -6.21 -27.21 10.95
N SER A 37 -5.34 -26.93 11.90
CA SER A 37 -3.93 -26.59 11.61
C SER A 37 -2.98 -26.90 12.78
N ALA A 38 -3.30 -27.95 13.57
CA ALA A 38 -2.39 -28.51 14.57
C ALA A 38 -2.09 -30.02 14.34
N ALA A 39 -2.53 -30.59 13.21
CA ALA A 39 -2.34 -32.00 12.86
C ALA A 39 -1.41 -32.23 11.66
N ALA A 40 -0.70 -31.19 11.19
CA ALA A 40 0.27 -31.30 10.08
C ALA A 40 1.74 -31.03 10.49
N VAL A 41 2.04 -30.89 11.79
CA VAL A 41 3.43 -30.70 12.29
C VAL A 41 3.88 -31.84 13.23
N VAL A 42 3.01 -32.79 13.57
CA VAL A 42 3.41 -33.98 14.38
C VAL A 42 3.99 -35.12 13.51
N LEU A 43 3.90 -35.03 12.17
CA LEU A 43 4.49 -36.03 11.27
C LEU A 43 5.93 -35.74 10.81
N ILE A 44 6.54 -34.63 11.24
CA ILE A 44 7.98 -34.35 11.01
C ILE A 44 8.79 -34.45 12.32
N GLY A 45 8.14 -34.40 13.50
CA GLY A 45 8.81 -34.52 14.80
C GLY A 45 8.84 -35.92 15.44
N GLY A 46 8.07 -36.89 14.91
CA GLY A 46 7.95 -38.23 15.51
C GLY A 46 8.85 -39.32 14.90
N GLY A 47 9.51 -39.03 13.77
CA GLY A 47 10.23 -40.04 12.98
C GLY A 47 11.71 -40.23 13.32
N ILE A 48 12.31 -39.38 14.15
CA ILE A 48 13.77 -39.39 14.41
C ILE A 48 14.13 -40.02 15.78
N VAL A 49 13.15 -40.35 16.64
CA VAL A 49 13.44 -40.86 18.00
C VAL A 49 13.49 -42.39 18.10
N TYR A 50 13.27 -43.15 17.02
CA TYR A 50 13.23 -44.62 17.09
C TYR A 50 14.48 -45.36 16.57
N PHE A 51 15.56 -44.68 16.18
CA PHE A 51 16.74 -45.39 15.64
C PHE A 51 18.12 -45.05 16.24
N THR A 52 18.19 -44.47 17.43
CA THR A 52 19.48 -44.34 18.14
C THR A 52 19.31 -44.58 19.65
N ASN A 53 19.16 -45.84 20.02
CA ASN A 53 19.51 -46.33 21.36
C ASN A 53 20.03 -47.77 21.21
N GLN A 54 21.28 -47.88 20.77
CA GLN A 54 22.10 -49.04 21.09
C GLN A 54 23.56 -48.59 21.29
N ASP A 55 24.05 -48.97 22.46
CA ASP A 55 25.30 -48.61 23.13
C ASP A 55 26.59 -48.64 22.30
N GLY A 56 27.55 -47.80 22.70
CA GLY A 56 28.96 -47.91 22.31
C GLY A 56 29.79 -46.69 22.69
N GLU A 57 30.47 -46.77 23.84
CA GLU A 57 31.45 -45.79 24.35
C GLU A 57 32.64 -45.58 23.38
N ASP A 58 33.07 -44.33 23.15
CA ASP A 58 34.50 -43.94 23.12
C ASP A 58 34.69 -42.40 22.97
N ALA A 59 35.21 -41.79 24.03
CA ALA A 59 36.27 -40.78 24.12
C ALA A 59 36.48 -39.66 23.04
N ILE A 60 36.25 -38.41 23.50
CA ILE A 60 37.03 -37.14 23.34
C ILE A 60 37.20 -36.49 21.94
N GLN A 61 36.65 -35.28 21.75
CA GLN A 61 37.41 -34.00 21.63
C GLN A 61 36.47 -32.80 21.44
N ALA A 62 36.78 -31.71 22.15
CA ALA A 62 36.17 -30.40 21.99
C ALA A 62 36.85 -29.66 20.85
N ASP A 63 36.07 -29.01 19.98
CA ASP A 63 36.48 -27.71 19.45
C ASP A 63 35.23 -26.87 19.14
N GLY A 64 35.31 -25.59 19.49
CA GLY A 64 34.20 -24.65 19.41
C GLY A 64 34.03 -24.11 18.00
N GLN A 65 32.77 -23.89 17.61
CA GLN A 65 32.45 -22.77 16.74
C GLN A 65 31.03 -22.30 16.98
N ASP A 66 30.92 -21.12 17.58
CA ASP A 66 29.74 -20.28 17.55
C ASP A 66 29.26 -20.14 16.09
N THR A 67 27.99 -20.40 15.85
CA THR A 67 27.26 -19.82 14.72
C THR A 67 25.80 -19.67 15.11
N THR A 68 25.50 -18.50 15.68
CA THR A 68 24.18 -17.90 15.69
C THR A 68 23.80 -17.52 14.25
N SER A 69 23.10 -18.41 13.55
CA SER A 69 22.44 -18.07 12.30
C SER A 69 21.17 -17.26 12.59
N SER A 70 21.28 -15.95 12.44
CA SER A 70 20.13 -15.05 12.25
C SER A 70 19.69 -15.20 10.79
N SER A 71 18.55 -15.83 10.56
CA SER A 71 17.93 -15.92 9.23
C SER A 71 17.11 -14.66 8.97
N ALA A 72 17.58 -13.83 8.02
CA ALA A 72 16.74 -12.82 7.37
C ALA A 72 15.58 -13.51 6.62
N PRO A 73 14.38 -12.90 6.55
CA PRO A 73 13.25 -13.50 5.85
C PRO A 73 13.51 -13.58 4.34
N GLU A 74 13.26 -14.76 3.75
CA GLU A 74 13.33 -15.00 2.30
C GLU A 74 12.22 -14.21 1.59
N ILE A 75 12.62 -13.30 0.70
CA ILE A 75 11.71 -12.65 -0.26
C ILE A 75 11.26 -13.74 -1.25
N PRO A 76 9.95 -13.88 -1.57
CA PRO A 76 9.50 -14.85 -2.57
C PRO A 76 10.22 -14.65 -3.91
N ASP A 77 10.31 -15.70 -4.74
CA ASP A 77 10.86 -15.71 -6.11
C ASP A 77 10.05 -14.83 -7.11
N ALA A 78 9.65 -13.63 -6.69
CA ALA A 78 8.93 -12.65 -7.48
C ALA A 78 9.93 -11.91 -8.39
N THR A 79 9.57 -11.77 -9.66
CA THR A 79 10.39 -11.05 -10.63
C THR A 79 10.26 -9.53 -10.42
N PRO A 80 11.36 -8.76 -10.55
CA PRO A 80 11.28 -7.30 -10.60
C PRO A 80 10.36 -6.80 -11.70
N LEU A 81 9.53 -5.82 -11.37
CA LEU A 81 8.70 -5.11 -12.33
C LEU A 81 9.60 -4.40 -13.35
N ALA A 82 9.26 -4.52 -14.64
CA ALA A 82 10.09 -3.97 -15.71
C ALA A 82 10.07 -2.44 -15.80
N MET A 83 9.12 -1.78 -15.12
CA MET A 83 8.95 -0.31 -15.06
C MET A 83 8.81 0.33 -16.44
N LYS A 84 8.34 -0.45 -17.41
CA LYS A 84 8.12 -0.07 -18.80
C LYS A 84 7.06 -0.97 -19.40
N ARG A 85 6.31 -0.44 -20.36
CA ARG A 85 5.32 -1.20 -21.12
C ARG A 85 5.97 -2.14 -22.13
N ASP A 86 5.31 -3.26 -22.39
CA ASP A 86 5.67 -4.14 -23.50
C ASP A 86 5.17 -3.57 -24.84
N GLU A 87 3.99 -2.96 -24.83
CA GLU A 87 3.42 -2.25 -25.99
C GLU A 87 3.40 -0.73 -25.74
N ALA A 88 4.05 0.01 -26.64
CA ALA A 88 4.05 1.47 -26.56
C ALA A 88 2.66 2.05 -26.84
N LEU A 89 2.24 3.00 -26.01
CA LEU A 89 0.99 3.74 -26.21
C LEU A 89 1.06 4.66 -27.43
N PRO A 90 -0.10 5.04 -28.03
CA PRO A 90 -0.13 6.13 -29.00
C PRO A 90 0.38 7.44 -28.38
N PRO A 91 0.84 8.44 -29.18
CA PRO A 91 1.42 9.68 -28.67
C PRO A 91 0.50 10.48 -27.72
N THR A 92 -0.81 10.32 -27.90
CA THR A 92 -1.82 10.85 -26.99
C THR A 92 -2.90 9.83 -26.70
N VAL A 93 -3.51 9.96 -25.53
CA VAL A 93 -4.65 9.14 -25.07
C VAL A 93 -5.82 10.02 -24.61
N THR A 94 -6.99 9.38 -24.51
CA THR A 94 -8.16 9.95 -23.84
C THR A 94 -8.34 9.26 -22.48
N CYS A 95 -8.32 10.03 -21.41
CA CYS A 95 -8.48 9.56 -20.03
C CYS A 95 -9.93 9.66 -19.56
N GLN A 96 -10.34 8.79 -18.65
CA GLN A 96 -11.67 8.79 -18.06
C GLN A 96 -11.59 8.87 -16.55
N TYR A 97 -12.23 9.88 -15.96
CA TYR A 97 -12.30 10.11 -14.52
C TYR A 97 -13.78 10.07 -14.10
N GLY A 98 -14.20 8.95 -13.51
CA GLY A 98 -15.59 8.73 -13.11
C GLY A 98 -15.86 9.30 -11.72
N GLU A 99 -16.85 10.20 -11.60
CA GLU A 99 -17.25 10.76 -10.31
C GLU A 99 -17.78 9.67 -9.37
N THR A 100 -17.30 9.68 -8.13
CA THR A 100 -17.70 8.72 -7.08
C THR A 100 -18.40 9.38 -5.90
N GLY A 101 -18.43 10.71 -5.87
CA GLY A 101 -19.04 11.50 -4.81
C GLY A 101 -18.87 12.99 -5.02
N GLU A 102 -18.83 13.75 -3.94
CA GLU A 102 -18.52 15.17 -4.00
C GLU A 102 -17.07 15.36 -4.44
N LEU A 103 -16.89 16.05 -5.57
CA LEU A 103 -15.58 16.41 -6.08
C LEU A 103 -14.86 17.35 -5.11
N SER A 104 -13.55 17.13 -4.96
CA SER A 104 -12.69 18.09 -4.29
C SER A 104 -12.64 19.43 -5.04
N ALA A 105 -12.12 20.47 -4.38
CA ALA A 105 -11.94 21.78 -4.98
C ALA A 105 -11.02 21.78 -6.24
N ALA A 106 -10.19 20.74 -6.41
CA ALA A 106 -9.37 20.57 -7.60
C ALA A 106 -10.18 20.24 -8.86
N GLY A 107 -11.39 19.66 -8.71
CA GLY A 107 -12.23 19.22 -9.82
C GLY A 107 -11.62 18.05 -10.62
N LEU A 108 -12.22 17.76 -11.78
CA LEU A 108 -11.73 16.72 -12.68
C LEU A 108 -10.52 17.19 -13.51
N PRO A 109 -9.57 16.30 -13.82
CA PRO A 109 -8.48 16.58 -14.77
C PRO A 109 -9.01 16.72 -16.22
N PRO A 110 -8.22 17.32 -17.13
CA PRO A 110 -8.52 17.25 -18.56
C PRO A 110 -8.48 15.80 -19.06
N THR A 111 -9.32 15.47 -20.04
CA THR A 111 -9.50 14.09 -20.53
C THR A 111 -8.93 13.84 -21.92
N GLU A 112 -8.87 14.85 -22.78
CA GLU A 112 -8.52 14.67 -24.20
C GLU A 112 -7.08 15.07 -24.51
N ASN A 113 -6.47 14.37 -25.46
CA ASN A 113 -5.12 14.63 -25.97
C ASN A 113 -4.03 14.64 -24.88
N ILE A 114 -4.14 13.73 -23.91
CA ILE A 114 -3.16 13.59 -22.85
C ILE A 114 -1.90 12.96 -23.43
N SER A 115 -0.77 13.64 -23.33
CA SER A 115 0.53 13.15 -23.83
C SER A 115 0.94 11.88 -23.11
N THR A 116 1.44 10.90 -23.87
CA THR A 116 2.11 9.69 -23.37
C THR A 116 3.64 9.81 -23.44
N GLU A 117 4.16 10.92 -23.97
CA GLU A 117 5.58 11.15 -24.15
C GLU A 117 6.18 11.99 -23.03
N GLY A 118 7.39 11.61 -22.62
CA GLY A 118 8.20 12.34 -21.65
C GLY A 118 7.81 12.09 -20.19
N THR A 119 8.47 12.81 -19.30
CA THR A 119 8.25 12.72 -17.87
C THR A 119 7.85 14.07 -17.27
N VAL A 120 7.25 14.02 -16.08
CA VAL A 120 6.87 15.20 -15.29
C VAL A 120 7.65 15.15 -13.99
N THR A 121 8.39 16.22 -13.68
CA THR A 121 9.07 16.32 -12.39
C THR A 121 8.11 16.89 -11.35
N VAL A 122 8.00 16.20 -10.22
CA VAL A 122 7.23 16.68 -9.08
C VAL A 122 8.11 16.61 -7.83
N THR A 123 8.04 17.63 -6.98
CA THR A 123 8.67 17.60 -5.66
C THR A 123 7.60 17.68 -4.58
N LEU A 124 7.54 16.66 -3.73
CA LEU A 124 6.77 16.74 -2.49
C LEU A 124 7.62 17.46 -1.45
N ASN A 125 7.27 18.69 -1.12
CA ASN A 125 7.89 19.42 -0.02
C ASN A 125 7.23 18.95 1.26
N THR A 126 7.97 18.20 2.09
CA THR A 126 7.45 17.70 3.36
C THR A 126 8.15 18.36 4.55
N ASN A 127 7.51 18.33 5.70
CA ASN A 127 8.14 18.74 6.97
C ASN A 127 9.36 17.87 7.37
N GLN A 128 9.62 16.78 6.66
CA GLN A 128 10.76 15.88 6.85
C GLN A 128 11.89 16.10 5.81
N GLY A 129 11.67 16.97 4.82
CA GLY A 129 12.56 17.19 3.68
C GLY A 129 11.83 17.12 2.35
N ALA A 130 12.51 17.51 1.27
CA ALA A 130 11.98 17.39 -0.08
C ALA A 130 12.07 15.94 -0.56
N ILE A 131 11.07 15.50 -1.33
CA ILE A 131 11.05 14.23 -2.03
C ILE A 131 10.83 14.53 -3.52
N PRO A 132 11.91 14.77 -4.30
CA PRO A 132 11.82 14.92 -5.73
C PRO A 132 11.54 13.58 -6.39
N MET A 133 10.70 13.59 -7.41
CA MET A 133 10.23 12.42 -8.13
C MET A 133 9.99 12.74 -9.60
N GLU A 134 10.17 11.74 -10.46
CA GLU A 134 9.94 11.81 -11.89
C GLU A 134 8.81 10.85 -12.28
N LEU A 135 7.75 11.41 -12.84
CA LEU A 135 6.56 10.67 -13.24
C LEU A 135 6.60 10.37 -14.74
N ASP A 136 6.36 9.11 -15.11
CA ASP A 136 6.54 8.64 -16.47
C ASP A 136 5.20 8.51 -17.21
N ARG A 137 4.98 9.39 -18.20
CA ARG A 137 3.74 9.39 -19.00
C ARG A 137 3.65 8.20 -19.94
N SER A 138 4.76 7.54 -20.25
CA SER A 138 4.78 6.41 -21.20
C SER A 138 4.23 5.12 -20.60
N VAL A 139 4.23 5.00 -19.27
CA VAL A 139 3.69 3.84 -18.55
C VAL A 139 2.25 4.06 -18.07
N ALA A 140 1.94 5.26 -17.57
CA ALA A 140 0.68 5.56 -16.91
C ALA A 140 0.20 7.01 -17.16
N PRO A 141 -0.09 7.40 -18.42
CA PRO A 141 -0.40 8.78 -18.78
C PRO A 141 -1.61 9.37 -18.05
N CYS A 142 -2.67 8.59 -17.80
CA CYS A 142 -3.85 9.08 -17.10
C CYS A 142 -3.61 9.26 -15.60
N THR A 143 -2.76 8.42 -15.02
CA THR A 143 -2.30 8.55 -13.64
C THR A 143 -1.43 9.80 -13.48
N VAL A 144 -0.43 9.99 -14.34
CA VAL A 144 0.45 11.17 -14.30
C VAL A 144 -0.35 12.46 -14.51
N ASN A 145 -1.29 12.47 -15.47
CA ASN A 145 -2.18 13.61 -15.70
C ASN A 145 -3.07 13.94 -14.48
N SER A 146 -3.61 12.92 -13.83
CA SER A 146 -4.40 13.11 -12.60
C SER A 146 -3.53 13.67 -11.48
N PHE A 147 -2.35 13.09 -11.26
CA PHE A 147 -1.42 13.52 -10.21
C PHE A 147 -0.96 14.96 -10.42
N GLU A 148 -0.53 15.30 -11.64
CA GLU A 148 -0.11 16.64 -12.05
C GLU A 148 -1.23 17.67 -11.83
N HIS A 149 -2.45 17.36 -12.26
CA HIS A 149 -3.60 18.23 -12.07
C HIS A 149 -3.90 18.45 -10.59
N LEU A 150 -3.93 17.39 -9.78
CA LEU A 150 -4.17 17.48 -8.34
C LEU A 150 -3.07 18.29 -7.63
N ALA A 151 -1.80 18.06 -7.95
CA ALA A 151 -0.67 18.82 -7.42
C ALA A 151 -0.75 20.30 -7.80
N PHE A 152 -1.00 20.61 -9.08
CA PHE A 152 -1.16 21.99 -9.56
C PHE A 152 -2.32 22.73 -8.88
N LYS A 153 -3.37 22.00 -8.48
CA LYS A 153 -4.52 22.55 -7.75
C LYS A 153 -4.32 22.64 -6.23
N GLY A 154 -3.15 22.26 -5.71
CA GLY A 154 -2.84 22.25 -4.27
C GLY A 154 -3.63 21.18 -3.49
N TYR A 155 -4.07 20.11 -4.16
CA TYR A 155 -4.87 19.06 -3.51
C TYR A 155 -4.07 18.30 -2.44
N PHE A 156 -2.75 18.19 -2.62
CA PHE A 156 -1.85 17.49 -1.71
C PHE A 156 -1.29 18.39 -0.60
N ASP A 157 -1.58 19.68 -0.62
CA ASP A 157 -1.10 20.64 0.37
C ASP A 157 -1.71 20.35 1.75
N ASP A 158 -0.88 20.45 2.78
CA ASP A 158 -1.20 20.12 4.18
C ASP A 158 -1.80 18.72 4.38
N THR A 159 -1.45 17.75 3.53
CA THR A 159 -1.93 16.35 3.64
C THR A 159 -0.92 15.43 4.33
N LEU A 160 -1.40 14.31 4.89
CA LEU A 160 -0.56 13.37 5.64
C LEU A 160 -0.17 12.15 4.82
N CYS A 161 1.06 11.68 5.04
CA CYS A 161 1.38 10.27 4.81
C CYS A 161 0.91 9.47 6.02
N HIS A 162 -0.29 8.88 5.90
CA HIS A 162 -1.04 8.32 7.00
C HIS A 162 -0.63 6.87 7.33
N ARG A 163 0.13 6.22 6.46
CA ARG A 163 0.48 4.80 6.60
C ARG A 163 1.91 4.51 6.19
N ILE A 164 2.58 3.69 7.00
CA ILE A 164 3.88 3.08 6.72
C ILE A 164 3.81 1.59 7.06
N THR A 165 4.36 0.73 6.23
CA THR A 165 4.57 -0.69 6.55
C THR A 165 6.02 -0.90 7.01
N THR A 166 6.35 -2.03 7.64
CA THR A 166 7.75 -2.34 8.04
C THR A 166 8.11 -3.81 7.82
N GLU A 167 7.14 -4.63 7.41
CA GLU A 167 7.27 -6.05 7.14
C GLU A 167 6.39 -6.40 5.94
N GLY A 168 6.82 -7.39 5.15
CA GLY A 168 6.10 -7.88 3.96
C GLY A 168 6.24 -6.96 2.75
N ILE A 169 5.78 -5.72 2.90
CA ILE A 169 5.97 -4.63 1.91
C ILE A 169 6.59 -3.43 2.61
N PHE A 170 7.26 -2.57 1.86
CA PHE A 170 8.10 -1.49 2.39
C PHE A 170 7.71 -0.16 1.75
N VAL A 171 6.54 0.35 2.16
CA VAL A 171 5.91 1.51 1.53
C VAL A 171 5.53 2.59 2.53
N LEU A 172 5.65 3.86 2.11
CA LEU A 172 5.05 5.02 2.76
C LEU A 172 3.87 5.51 1.89
N GLN A 173 2.65 5.48 2.43
CA GLN A 173 1.43 5.83 1.70
C GLN A 173 0.89 7.20 2.10
N CYS A 174 0.55 8.01 1.09
CA CYS A 174 0.13 9.40 1.19
C CYS A 174 -1.07 9.70 0.27
N GLY A 175 -1.47 10.97 0.15
CA GLY A 175 -2.46 11.42 -0.84
C GLY A 175 -3.93 11.32 -0.40
N ASP A 176 -4.19 11.13 0.90
CA ASP A 176 -5.53 11.25 1.48
C ASP A 176 -5.65 12.57 2.26
N PRO A 177 -6.42 13.57 1.80
CA PRO A 177 -6.60 14.84 2.52
C PRO A 177 -7.26 14.70 3.89
N THR A 178 -7.98 13.61 4.14
CA THR A 178 -8.59 13.34 5.45
C THR A 178 -7.61 12.70 6.43
N GLY A 179 -6.50 12.14 5.94
CA GLY A 179 -5.53 11.37 6.73
C GLY A 179 -6.08 10.06 7.30
N THR A 180 -7.27 9.61 6.87
CA THR A 180 -7.95 8.42 7.43
C THR A 180 -7.57 7.12 6.71
N GLY A 181 -7.01 7.21 5.51
CA GLY A 181 -6.75 6.12 4.57
C GLY A 181 -7.95 5.76 3.69
N SER A 182 -9.09 6.46 3.82
CA SER A 182 -10.32 6.18 3.05
C SER A 182 -10.81 7.38 2.22
N GLY A 183 -10.13 8.52 2.28
CA GLY A 183 -10.47 9.68 1.46
C GLY A 183 -9.96 9.59 0.02
N GLY A 184 -10.37 10.56 -0.79
CA GLY A 184 -10.03 10.64 -2.20
C GLY A 184 -10.54 11.93 -2.84
N PRO A 185 -10.34 12.12 -4.16
CA PRO A 185 -10.60 13.40 -4.83
C PRO A 185 -12.06 13.57 -5.29
N GLY A 186 -12.92 12.59 -5.01
CA GLY A 186 -14.32 12.53 -5.45
C GLY A 186 -14.51 11.90 -6.83
N PHE A 187 -13.44 11.36 -7.43
CA PHE A 187 -13.46 10.59 -8.67
C PHE A 187 -12.55 9.37 -8.56
N GLN A 188 -12.72 8.43 -9.49
CA GLN A 188 -11.84 7.28 -9.69
C GLN A 188 -11.52 7.06 -11.16
N PHE A 189 -10.44 6.34 -11.45
CA PHE A 189 -10.05 5.97 -12.81
C PHE A 189 -9.39 4.59 -12.89
N ALA A 190 -9.29 4.08 -14.11
CA ALA A 190 -8.78 2.76 -14.42
C ALA A 190 -7.34 2.55 -13.96
N ASN A 191 -6.96 1.30 -13.73
CA ASN A 191 -5.55 0.94 -13.65
C ASN A 191 -4.86 1.06 -15.01
N GLU A 192 -3.58 1.38 -14.97
CA GLU A 192 -2.67 1.35 -16.12
C GLU A 192 -1.54 0.37 -15.79
N TYR A 193 -0.39 0.50 -16.46
CA TYR A 193 0.74 -0.42 -16.31
C TYR A 193 1.11 -0.67 -14.82
N PRO A 194 1.39 -1.91 -14.43
CA PRO A 194 1.40 -3.14 -15.24
C PRO A 194 0.02 -3.82 -15.40
N THR A 195 -1.01 -3.30 -14.75
CA THR A 195 -2.30 -3.98 -14.58
C THR A 195 -3.01 -4.22 -15.91
N ASP A 196 -2.88 -3.29 -16.84
CA ASP A 196 -3.54 -3.32 -18.16
C ASP A 196 -2.80 -4.17 -19.21
N GLU A 197 -1.60 -4.66 -18.88
CA GLU A 197 -0.82 -5.59 -19.72
C GLU A 197 -0.71 -6.99 -19.10
N ALA A 198 -0.99 -7.12 -17.80
CA ALA A 198 -0.94 -8.38 -17.08
C ALA A 198 -2.15 -9.28 -17.41
N SER A 199 -1.87 -10.56 -17.68
CA SER A 199 -2.89 -11.60 -17.76
C SER A 199 -3.52 -11.87 -16.38
N PRO A 200 -4.72 -12.50 -16.32
CA PRO A 200 -5.32 -12.87 -15.04
C PRO A 200 -4.45 -13.78 -14.16
N GLU A 201 -3.59 -14.59 -14.77
CA GLU A 201 -2.64 -15.46 -14.05
C GLU A 201 -1.50 -14.64 -13.44
N GLU A 202 -0.98 -13.64 -14.16
CA GLU A 202 0.04 -12.72 -13.67
C GLU A 202 -0.49 -11.82 -12.56
N LEU A 203 -1.74 -11.33 -12.66
CA LEU A 203 -2.40 -10.56 -11.60
C LEU A 203 -2.53 -11.32 -10.26
N ALA A 204 -2.47 -12.66 -10.30
CA ALA A 204 -2.54 -13.50 -9.11
C ALA A 204 -1.17 -13.78 -8.47
N GLN A 205 -0.06 -13.38 -9.10
CA GLN A 205 1.29 -13.60 -8.60
C GLN A 205 1.96 -12.27 -8.23
N PRO A 206 2.71 -12.19 -7.12
CA PRO A 206 3.43 -10.98 -6.77
C PRO A 206 4.59 -10.72 -7.73
N VAL A 207 4.82 -9.44 -8.00
CA VAL A 207 6.04 -8.90 -8.64
C VAL A 207 6.74 -7.98 -7.64
N ILE A 208 8.05 -7.78 -7.81
CA ILE A 208 8.79 -6.83 -6.98
C ILE A 208 8.64 -5.43 -7.58
N TYR A 209 7.98 -4.53 -6.86
CA TYR A 209 8.05 -3.11 -7.13
C TYR A 209 9.34 -2.59 -6.50
N PRO A 210 10.34 -2.22 -7.31
CA PRO A 210 11.67 -1.92 -6.79
C PRO A 210 11.65 -0.72 -5.85
N ARG A 211 12.64 -0.65 -4.95
CA ARG A 211 12.91 0.58 -4.19
C ARG A 211 12.98 1.80 -5.13
N GLY A 212 12.34 2.89 -4.72
CA GLY A 212 12.23 4.12 -5.50
C GLY A 212 10.98 4.18 -6.39
N SER A 213 10.32 3.06 -6.65
CA SER A 213 9.09 3.07 -7.44
C SER A 213 7.92 3.76 -6.72
N ILE A 214 7.05 4.39 -7.52
CA ILE A 214 5.84 5.06 -7.07
C ILE A 214 4.64 4.37 -7.71
N ALA A 215 3.64 4.02 -6.90
CA ALA A 215 2.44 3.40 -7.40
C ALA A 215 1.16 3.89 -6.71
N MET A 216 0.05 3.82 -7.43
CA MET A 216 -1.27 4.24 -6.93
C MET A 216 -1.80 3.24 -5.90
N ALA A 217 -2.29 3.74 -4.78
CA ALA A 217 -3.11 2.93 -3.88
C ALA A 217 -4.54 2.86 -4.42
N ASN A 218 -5.21 1.72 -4.23
CA ASN A 218 -6.58 1.50 -4.69
C ASN A 218 -7.34 0.56 -3.74
N ALA A 219 -8.66 0.52 -3.90
CA ALA A 219 -9.58 -0.37 -3.16
C ALA A 219 -10.02 -1.58 -4.00
N GLY A 220 -9.23 -1.95 -5.00
CA GLY A 220 -9.57 -2.92 -6.04
C GLY A 220 -9.30 -2.36 -7.44
N ALA A 221 -9.45 -3.22 -8.45
CA ALA A 221 -9.24 -2.84 -9.84
C ALA A 221 -10.08 -1.61 -10.24
N ASP A 222 -9.45 -0.70 -10.97
CA ASP A 222 -10.03 0.51 -11.56
C ASP A 222 -10.63 1.49 -10.53
N THR A 223 -10.03 1.54 -9.34
CA THR A 223 -10.42 2.47 -8.26
C THR A 223 -9.29 3.43 -7.87
N ASN A 224 -8.39 3.75 -8.80
CA ASN A 224 -7.35 4.75 -8.54
C ASN A 224 -8.00 6.10 -8.26
N GLY A 225 -7.57 6.77 -7.19
CA GLY A 225 -8.05 8.09 -6.80
C GLY A 225 -6.87 9.06 -6.67
N SER A 226 -6.58 9.48 -5.45
CA SER A 226 -5.46 10.38 -5.14
C SER A 226 -4.38 9.75 -4.27
N GLN A 227 -4.67 8.61 -3.63
CA GLN A 227 -3.72 7.98 -2.73
C GLN A 227 -2.65 7.24 -3.53
N PHE A 228 -1.41 7.36 -3.10
CA PHE A 228 -0.24 6.73 -3.71
C PHE A 228 0.70 6.26 -2.61
N PHE A 229 1.64 5.39 -2.97
CA PHE A 229 2.67 4.94 -2.06
C PHE A 229 4.06 5.00 -2.70
N LEU A 230 5.03 5.27 -1.84
CA LEU A 230 6.45 5.42 -2.13
C LEU A 230 7.18 4.18 -1.63
N ASN A 231 7.79 3.40 -2.52
CA ASN A 231 8.54 2.21 -2.13
C ASN A 231 9.91 2.62 -1.60
N TYR A 232 10.13 2.46 -0.30
CA TYR A 232 11.42 2.69 0.32
C TYR A 232 12.29 1.43 0.37
N ASP A 233 11.73 0.26 0.05
CA ASP A 233 12.51 -0.96 -0.22
C ASP A 233 11.76 -1.84 -1.24
N ASP A 234 12.43 -2.86 -1.75
CA ASP A 234 11.86 -3.82 -2.71
C ASP A 234 10.63 -4.48 -2.12
N SER A 235 9.47 -4.23 -2.73
CA SER A 235 8.19 -4.64 -2.17
C SER A 235 7.48 -5.65 -3.08
N PRO A 236 7.28 -6.91 -2.61
CA PRO A 236 6.45 -7.88 -3.33
C PRO A 236 4.97 -7.48 -3.25
N LEU A 237 4.41 -7.09 -4.38
CA LEU A 237 3.01 -6.67 -4.52
C LEU A 237 2.40 -7.35 -5.73
N ALA A 238 1.08 -7.59 -5.71
CA ALA A 238 0.39 -7.99 -6.93
C ALA A 238 0.54 -6.88 -8.01
N PRO A 239 0.60 -7.22 -9.31
CA PRO A 239 0.73 -6.25 -10.40
C PRO A 239 -0.60 -5.55 -10.71
N ASN A 240 -1.35 -5.18 -9.66
CA ASN A 240 -2.64 -4.49 -9.73
C ASN A 240 -2.61 -3.08 -9.13
N TYR A 241 -1.40 -2.52 -8.97
CA TYR A 241 -1.16 -1.15 -8.54
C TYR A 241 -0.46 -0.41 -9.68
N THR A 242 -1.05 0.68 -10.16
CA THR A 242 -0.48 1.41 -11.29
C THR A 242 0.87 1.99 -10.92
N TYR A 243 1.96 1.56 -11.56
CA TYR A 243 3.28 2.18 -11.47
C TYR A 243 3.30 3.41 -12.37
N PHE A 244 3.80 4.54 -11.85
CA PHE A 244 3.76 5.79 -12.61
C PHE A 244 4.98 6.70 -12.42
N GLY A 245 6.05 6.24 -11.77
CA GLY A 245 7.27 7.06 -11.63
C GLY A 245 8.31 6.52 -10.67
N GLN A 246 9.38 7.28 -10.53
CA GLN A 246 10.53 7.01 -9.68
C GLN A 246 10.86 8.17 -8.75
N ILE A 247 11.31 7.85 -7.56
CA ILE A 247 11.85 8.81 -6.58
C ILE A 247 13.33 9.05 -6.91
N SER A 248 13.78 10.30 -6.82
CA SER A 248 15.19 10.63 -7.00
C SER A 248 16.06 10.10 -5.84
N GLU A 249 17.38 10.07 -6.02
CA GLU A 249 18.29 9.71 -4.92
C GLU A 249 18.15 10.63 -3.70
N GLU A 250 17.93 11.93 -3.93
CA GLU A 250 17.65 12.90 -2.87
C GLU A 250 16.35 12.57 -2.14
N GLY A 251 15.30 12.21 -2.87
CA GLY A 251 14.01 11.84 -2.28
C GLY A 251 14.10 10.54 -1.50
N LEU A 252 14.88 9.57 -1.99
CA LEU A 252 15.17 8.32 -1.28
C LEU A 252 15.93 8.58 0.03
N ALA A 253 16.88 9.52 0.05
CA ALA A 253 17.59 9.88 1.27
C ALA A 253 16.64 10.50 2.32
N THR A 254 15.71 11.36 1.89
CA THR A 254 14.65 11.89 2.77
C THR A 254 13.77 10.74 3.29
N LEU A 255 13.38 9.82 2.41
CA LEU A 255 12.54 8.69 2.76
C LEU A 255 13.22 7.74 3.76
N ASP A 256 14.52 7.46 3.60
CA ASP A 256 15.32 6.70 4.56
C ASP A 256 15.35 7.38 5.92
N GLY A 257 15.46 8.71 5.96
CA GLY A 257 15.39 9.49 7.19
C GLY A 257 14.04 9.34 7.91
N ILE A 258 12.94 9.27 7.17
CA ILE A 258 11.60 9.00 7.72
C ILE A 258 11.54 7.58 8.28
N VAL A 259 11.98 6.58 7.52
CA VAL A 259 11.92 5.16 7.91
C VAL A 259 12.81 4.89 9.13
N ALA A 260 14.00 5.49 9.22
CA ALA A 260 14.92 5.33 10.34
C ALA A 260 14.33 5.80 11.69
N LYS A 261 13.35 6.71 11.66
CA LYS A 261 12.61 7.15 12.86
C LYS A 261 11.59 6.12 13.34
N GLY A 262 11.22 5.17 12.48
CA GLY A 262 10.35 4.05 12.78
C GLY A 262 8.85 4.34 12.57
N ALA A 263 8.03 3.42 13.08
CA ALA A 263 6.58 3.46 12.95
C ALA A 263 5.91 3.28 14.32
N GLN A 264 4.68 3.79 14.43
CA GLN A 264 3.83 3.66 15.60
C GLN A 264 2.48 3.02 15.23
N ASN A 265 1.80 2.44 16.21
CA ASN A 265 0.50 1.78 16.00
C ASN A 265 0.53 0.70 14.90
N LEU A 266 1.66 -0.03 14.79
CA LEU A 266 1.83 -1.11 13.82
C LEU A 266 0.79 -2.22 14.04
N GLY A 267 0.10 -2.55 12.96
CA GLY A 267 -0.75 -3.74 12.86
C GLY A 267 -0.47 -4.51 11.57
N PRO A 268 -1.29 -5.55 11.27
CA PRO A 268 -1.08 -6.41 10.10
C PRO A 268 -1.10 -5.67 8.75
N GLN A 269 -1.72 -4.49 8.71
CA GLN A 269 -1.81 -3.66 7.52
C GLN A 269 -0.79 -2.52 7.52
N GLY A 270 0.16 -2.49 8.45
CA GLY A 270 1.05 -1.34 8.71
C GLY A 270 0.58 -0.48 9.88
N GLY A 271 1.25 0.65 10.07
CA GLY A 271 0.99 1.63 11.12
C GLY A 271 1.14 3.06 10.59
N GLN A 272 1.31 4.01 11.49
CA GLN A 272 1.61 5.41 11.15
C GLN A 272 3.11 5.66 11.26
N PRO A 273 3.68 6.61 10.50
CA PRO A 273 5.04 7.11 10.75
C PRO A 273 5.21 7.53 12.23
N ALA A 274 6.36 7.22 12.84
CA ALA A 274 6.63 7.57 14.24
C ALA A 274 6.66 9.09 14.46
N GLU A 275 7.19 9.82 13.48
CA GLU A 275 7.01 11.27 13.37
C GLU A 275 6.09 11.57 12.19
N GLN A 276 5.19 12.53 12.37
CA GLN A 276 4.24 12.91 11.34
C GLN A 276 4.97 13.40 10.08
N VAL A 277 4.57 12.86 8.93
CA VAL A 277 5.00 13.31 7.61
C VAL A 277 3.84 14.06 6.99
N VAL A 278 4.03 15.37 6.80
CA VAL A 278 3.07 16.29 6.20
C VAL A 278 3.64 16.72 4.86
N ILE A 279 2.87 16.55 3.79
CA ILE A 279 3.15 17.18 2.49
C ILE A 279 2.67 18.62 2.63
N GLU A 280 3.60 19.55 2.78
CA GLU A 280 3.31 20.98 2.89
C GLU A 280 2.89 21.53 1.51
N SER A 281 3.51 21.05 0.45
CA SER A 281 3.10 21.32 -0.94
C SER A 281 3.62 20.28 -1.93
N ALA A 282 2.94 20.13 -3.06
CA ALA A 282 3.43 19.36 -4.21
C ALA A 282 3.71 20.30 -5.40
N THR A 283 4.97 20.47 -5.79
CA THR A 283 5.39 21.39 -6.86
C THR A 283 5.67 20.64 -8.15
N VAL A 284 5.00 21.02 -9.24
CA VAL A 284 5.26 20.52 -10.60
C VAL A 284 6.27 21.45 -11.29
N SER A 285 7.28 20.91 -11.98
CA SER A 285 8.33 21.67 -12.68
C SER A 285 8.69 21.13 -14.05
#